data_AF-A0A316PVF7-F1
#
_entry.id   AF-A0A316PVF7-F1
#
_cell.length_a   1.000
_cell.length_b   1.000
_cell.length_c   1.000
_cell.angle_alpha   90.00
_cell.angle_beta   90.00
_cell.angle_gamma   90.00
#
_symmetry.space_group_name_H-M   'P 1'
#
loop_
_entity.id
_entity.type
_entity.pdbx_description
1 polymer ?
#
loop_
_entity_poly.entity_id
_entity_poly.type
_entity_poly.pdbx_seq_one_letter_code
_entity_poly.pdbx_strand_id
1 'polypeptide(L)'
;MNQAAFFAVLFLLYSLTAKKESYILQLFAFGSCGFFSMIPYTEVLLLFLTLLVYYLFTKRRFGFIFGCIMGIAVTVKSIAAMLYFAVFIGMCVLWHAHKLKFLDIIRTYIPATIISCLYPFYLQVTFGSWKSFIDCQYDYWKRMKINPVQELYIQLKTIFGNIEGNCVLFRINEALSLTIVCFILYEIYCYIRSYKTRQNDLSDMLVLILYVLFSLAAINATIRIPSYNAPTTSFYRYYYSLFPIYLLAENMSQKKKNVVYACSTAISFITAIIFIKNCYFY
;
A
#
# COMPACT_ATOMS: atom_id res chain seq x y z
N MET A 1 12.69 3.98 -16.39
CA MET A 1 11.30 3.62 -16.03
C MET A 1 10.86 4.22 -14.68
N ASN A 2 11.59 3.97 -13.59
CA ASN A 2 11.20 4.46 -12.24
C ASN A 2 11.07 5.99 -12.13
N GLN A 3 11.99 6.75 -12.73
CA GLN A 3 11.92 8.22 -12.75
C GLN A 3 10.67 8.73 -13.48
N ALA A 4 10.33 8.14 -14.63
CA ALA A 4 9.12 8.49 -15.36
C ALA A 4 7.85 8.15 -14.56
N ALA A 5 7.82 7.00 -13.90
CA ALA A 5 6.73 6.62 -13.00
C ALA A 5 6.61 7.59 -11.80
N PHE A 6 7.73 8.03 -11.23
CA PHE A 6 7.76 9.01 -10.15
C PHE A 6 7.14 10.36 -10.56
N PHE A 7 7.53 10.90 -11.72
CA PHE A 7 6.91 12.13 -12.24
C PHE A 7 5.43 11.95 -12.58
N ALA A 8 5.04 10.80 -13.12
CA ALA A 8 3.65 10.49 -13.41
C ALA A 8 2.80 10.41 -12.12
N VAL A 9 3.35 9.87 -11.03
CA VAL A 9 2.70 9.89 -9.71
C VAL A 9 2.48 11.31 -9.22
N LEU A 10 3.52 12.16 -9.26
CA LEU A 10 3.39 13.56 -8.84
C LEU A 10 2.27 14.27 -9.62
N PHE A 11 2.20 14.05 -10.93
CA PHE A 11 1.16 14.61 -11.77
C PHE A 11 -0.25 14.09 -11.40
N LEU A 12 -0.40 12.79 -11.17
CA LEU A 12 -1.69 12.19 -10.78
C LEU A 12 -2.14 12.65 -9.39
N LEU A 13 -1.24 12.70 -8.41
CA LEU A 13 -1.53 13.24 -7.07
C LEU A 13 -1.99 14.70 -7.17
N TYR A 14 -1.28 15.52 -7.95
CA TYR A 14 -1.66 16.92 -8.18
C TYR A 14 -3.05 17.04 -8.84
N SER A 15 -3.37 16.16 -9.80
CA SER A 15 -4.68 16.14 -10.45
C SER A 15 -5.81 15.73 -9.49
N LEU A 16 -5.54 14.86 -8.51
CA LEU A 16 -6.55 14.37 -7.56
C LEU A 16 -6.82 15.35 -6.41
N THR A 17 -5.87 16.22 -6.10
CA THR A 17 -5.86 17.14 -4.94
C THR A 17 -6.24 18.58 -5.29
N ALA A 18 -7.00 18.75 -6.38
CA ALA A 18 -7.55 20.02 -6.85
C ALA A 18 -6.54 21.17 -6.97
N LYS A 19 -5.26 20.88 -7.25
CA LYS A 19 -4.19 21.86 -7.50
C LYS A 19 -3.80 22.79 -6.34
N LYS A 20 -4.25 22.51 -5.10
CA LYS A 20 -4.11 23.48 -3.99
C LYS A 20 -3.08 23.11 -2.93
N GLU A 21 -2.55 21.89 -2.90
CA GLU A 21 -1.77 21.43 -1.75
C GLU A 21 -0.35 20.97 -2.11
N SER A 22 0.62 21.88 -1.98
CA SER A 22 2.06 21.57 -2.05
C SER A 22 2.48 20.51 -1.03
N TYR A 23 1.77 20.44 0.09
CA TYR A 23 1.98 19.50 1.19
C TYR A 23 1.96 18.03 0.75
N ILE A 24 0.98 17.62 -0.07
CA ILE A 24 0.82 16.21 -0.49
C ILE A 24 1.97 15.78 -1.40
N LEU A 25 2.42 16.70 -2.26
CA LEU A 25 3.58 16.49 -3.12
C LEU A 25 4.88 16.42 -2.30
N GLN A 26 5.03 17.27 -1.28
CA GLN A 26 6.17 17.22 -0.35
C GLN A 26 6.17 15.92 0.44
N LEU A 27 5.02 15.47 0.95
CA LEU A 27 4.89 14.21 1.69
C LEU A 27 5.28 13.00 0.83
N PHE A 28 4.93 13.01 -0.46
CA PHE A 28 5.35 11.97 -1.39
C PHE A 28 6.86 12.04 -1.70
N ALA A 29 7.38 13.24 -2.00
CA ALA A 29 8.78 13.43 -2.39
C ALA A 29 9.76 13.14 -1.24
N PHE A 30 9.43 13.53 -0.01
CA PHE A 30 10.26 13.32 1.18
C PHE A 30 9.86 12.08 2.00
N GLY A 31 8.79 11.40 1.60
CA GLY A 31 8.43 10.11 2.14
C GLY A 31 9.36 8.99 1.65
N SER A 32 9.29 7.82 2.29
CA SER A 32 10.26 6.76 2.03
C SER A 32 10.14 6.21 0.60
N CYS A 33 8.94 6.23 0.02
CA CYS A 33 8.74 5.88 -1.39
C CYS A 33 9.51 6.81 -2.33
N GLY A 34 9.62 8.10 -2.02
CA GLY A 34 10.45 9.06 -2.77
C GLY A 34 11.93 8.69 -2.75
N PHE A 35 12.46 8.30 -1.59
CA PHE A 35 13.84 7.78 -1.48
C PHE A 35 14.02 6.50 -2.31
N PHE A 36 13.11 5.52 -2.16
CA PHE A 36 13.20 4.24 -2.87
C PHE A 36 12.88 4.34 -4.37
N SER A 37 12.31 5.46 -4.83
CA SER A 37 12.07 5.72 -6.26
C SER A 37 13.34 5.80 -7.10
N MET A 38 14.44 6.17 -6.45
CA MET A 38 15.75 6.34 -7.08
C MET A 38 16.51 5.01 -7.20
N ILE A 39 15.99 3.94 -6.60
CA ILE A 39 16.58 2.60 -6.60
C ILE A 39 15.77 1.72 -7.57
N PRO A 40 16.36 0.71 -8.25
CA PRO A 40 15.66 -0.17 -9.20
C PRO A 40 14.69 -1.16 -8.52
N TYR A 41 13.72 -0.63 -7.79
CA TYR A 41 12.61 -1.33 -7.15
C TYR A 41 11.29 -1.05 -7.88
N THR A 42 10.31 -1.95 -7.76
CA THR A 42 9.02 -1.84 -8.48
C THR A 42 7.95 -1.04 -7.73
N GLU A 43 8.25 -0.59 -6.52
CA GLU A 43 7.39 0.17 -5.60
C GLU A 43 6.74 1.39 -6.25
N VAL A 44 7.51 2.20 -6.99
CA VAL A 44 6.98 3.39 -7.65
C VAL A 44 6.11 3.05 -8.84
N LEU A 45 6.44 1.99 -9.56
CA LEU A 45 5.60 1.49 -10.64
C LEU A 45 4.25 0.97 -10.08
N LEU A 46 4.28 0.24 -8.97
CA LEU A 46 3.09 -0.17 -8.24
C LEU A 46 2.24 1.04 -7.83
N LEU A 47 2.87 2.05 -7.22
CA LEU A 47 2.17 3.25 -6.75
C LEU A 47 1.56 4.02 -7.93
N PHE A 48 2.31 4.19 -9.03
CA PHE A 48 1.79 4.77 -10.27
C PHE A 48 0.55 4.04 -10.79
N LEU A 49 0.63 2.71 -10.95
CA LEU A 49 -0.46 1.92 -11.51
C LEU A 49 -1.69 1.91 -10.59
N THR A 50 -1.50 1.76 -9.28
CA THR A 50 -2.60 1.77 -8.30
C THR A 50 -3.25 3.15 -8.20
N LEU A 51 -2.47 4.22 -8.26
CA LEU A 51 -3.00 5.59 -8.30
C LEU A 51 -3.73 5.87 -9.63
N LEU A 52 -3.23 5.36 -10.76
CA LEU A 52 -3.89 5.48 -12.06
C LEU A 52 -5.23 4.73 -12.09
N VAL A 53 -5.29 3.53 -11.50
CA VAL A 53 -6.56 2.79 -11.32
C VAL A 53 -7.54 3.64 -10.49
N TYR A 54 -7.11 4.19 -9.36
CA TYR A 54 -7.97 5.03 -8.54
C TYR A 54 -8.43 6.30 -9.26
N TYR A 55 -7.53 6.95 -10.01
CA TYR A 55 -7.86 8.09 -10.85
C TYR A 55 -8.93 7.76 -11.89
N LEU A 56 -8.78 6.65 -12.62
CA LEU A 56 -9.78 6.22 -13.60
C LEU A 56 -11.12 5.88 -12.95
N PHE A 57 -11.10 5.28 -11.76
CA PHE A 57 -12.31 4.99 -10.97
C PHE A 57 -13.08 6.27 -10.59
N THR A 58 -12.38 7.27 -10.03
CA THR A 58 -13.00 8.56 -9.64
C THR A 58 -13.52 9.34 -10.86
N LYS A 59 -12.86 9.21 -12.01
CA LYS A 59 -13.32 9.77 -13.30
C LYS A 59 -14.37 8.93 -14.02
N ARG A 60 -14.83 7.83 -13.42
CA ARG A 60 -15.84 6.90 -13.98
C ARG A 60 -15.47 6.36 -15.37
N ARG A 61 -14.17 6.26 -15.66
CA ARG A 61 -13.66 5.73 -16.94
C ARG A 61 -13.54 4.22 -16.88
N PHE A 62 -14.68 3.55 -16.81
CA PHE A 62 -14.76 2.08 -16.77
C PHE A 62 -14.59 1.46 -18.16
N GLY A 63 -14.19 0.18 -18.19
CA GLY A 63 -14.07 -0.59 -19.42
C GLY A 63 -12.74 -1.33 -19.54
N PHE A 64 -12.43 -1.73 -20.78
CA PHE A 64 -11.32 -2.66 -21.05
C PHE A 64 -9.96 -2.13 -20.61
N ILE A 65 -9.61 -0.88 -20.98
CA ILE A 65 -8.32 -0.26 -20.63
C ILE A 65 -8.15 -0.17 -19.12
N PHE A 66 -9.23 0.20 -18.40
CA PHE A 66 -9.23 0.26 -16.95
C PHE A 66 -8.92 -1.11 -16.33
N GLY A 67 -9.56 -2.16 -16.86
CA GLY A 67 -9.27 -3.54 -16.49
C GLY A 67 -7.83 -3.97 -16.76
N CYS A 68 -7.28 -3.62 -17.93
CA CYS A 68 -5.90 -3.93 -18.28
C CYS A 68 -4.90 -3.29 -17.31
N ILE A 69 -5.05 -1.99 -17.01
CA ILE A 69 -4.16 -1.29 -16.07
C ILE A 69 -4.25 -1.92 -14.67
N MET A 70 -5.46 -2.26 -14.22
CA MET A 70 -5.67 -2.92 -12.93
C MET A 70 -5.01 -4.30 -12.88
N GLY A 71 -5.14 -5.10 -13.94
CA GLY A 71 -4.47 -6.40 -14.04
C GLY A 71 -2.94 -6.26 -14.05
N ILE A 72 -2.40 -5.30 -14.82
CA ILE A 72 -0.95 -5.02 -14.85
C ILE A 72 -0.45 -4.65 -13.46
N ALA A 73 -1.19 -3.83 -12.70
CA ALA A 73 -0.83 -3.49 -11.32
C ALA A 73 -0.64 -4.74 -10.43
N VAL A 74 -1.55 -5.72 -10.55
CA VAL A 74 -1.47 -7.00 -9.82
C VAL A 74 -0.27 -7.82 -10.25
N THR A 75 0.06 -7.84 -11.55
CA THR A 75 1.26 -8.55 -12.04
C THR A 75 2.56 -7.91 -11.56
N VAL A 76 2.60 -6.59 -11.37
CA VAL A 76 3.78 -5.90 -10.83
C VAL A 76 4.03 -6.29 -9.37
N LYS A 77 2.98 -6.27 -8.54
CA LYS A 77 3.03 -6.78 -7.17
C LYS A 77 1.65 -7.26 -6.71
N SER A 78 1.63 -8.39 -6.02
CA SER A 78 0.40 -9.02 -5.50
C SER A 78 -0.41 -8.14 -4.54
N ILE A 79 0.22 -7.19 -3.83
CA ILE A 79 -0.49 -6.25 -2.95
C ILE A 79 -1.50 -5.37 -3.69
N ALA A 80 -1.31 -5.12 -5.00
CA ALA A 80 -2.29 -4.40 -5.81
C ALA A 80 -3.63 -5.15 -5.96
N ALA A 81 -3.67 -6.46 -5.69
CA ALA A 81 -4.92 -7.21 -5.65
C ALA A 81 -5.87 -6.68 -4.57
N MET A 82 -5.35 -6.04 -3.52
CA MET A 82 -6.18 -5.38 -2.51
C MET A 82 -6.97 -4.21 -3.11
N LEU A 83 -6.38 -3.46 -4.05
CA LEU A 83 -7.09 -2.39 -4.78
C LEU A 83 -8.11 -2.98 -5.75
N TYR A 84 -7.76 -4.08 -6.43
CA TYR A 84 -8.68 -4.81 -7.29
C TYR A 84 -9.96 -5.17 -6.52
N PHE A 85 -9.85 -5.77 -5.33
CA PHE A 85 -11.05 -6.10 -4.53
C PHE A 85 -11.80 -4.85 -4.02
N ALA A 86 -11.09 -3.80 -3.61
CA ALA A 86 -11.71 -2.56 -3.17
C ALA A 86 -12.52 -1.89 -4.29
N VAL A 87 -11.95 -1.81 -5.50
CA VAL A 87 -12.62 -1.29 -6.70
C VAL A 87 -13.82 -2.14 -7.07
N PHE A 88 -13.75 -3.47 -6.92
CA PHE A 88 -14.87 -4.36 -7.24
C PHE A 88 -16.08 -4.02 -6.39
N ILE A 89 -15.85 -3.93 -5.07
CA ILE A 89 -16.89 -3.54 -4.11
C ILE A 89 -17.42 -2.14 -4.44
N GLY A 90 -16.53 -1.18 -4.75
CA GLY A 90 -16.92 0.17 -5.18
C GLY A 90 -17.82 0.18 -6.43
N MET A 91 -17.50 -0.62 -7.45
CA MET A 91 -18.31 -0.74 -8.66
C MET A 91 -19.65 -1.43 -8.39
N CYS A 92 -19.69 -2.44 -7.49
CA CYS A 92 -20.93 -3.07 -7.06
C CYS A 92 -21.86 -2.07 -6.33
N VAL A 93 -21.30 -1.21 -5.48
CA VAL A 93 -22.07 -0.13 -4.83
C VAL A 93 -22.61 0.87 -5.86
N LEU A 94 -21.80 1.27 -6.84
CA LEU A 94 -22.25 2.14 -7.93
C LEU A 94 -23.34 1.50 -8.80
N TRP A 95 -23.23 0.20 -9.06
CA TRP A 95 -24.25 -0.57 -9.78
C TRP A 95 -25.57 -0.65 -9.00
N HIS A 96 -25.51 -0.96 -7.70
CA HIS A 96 -26.69 -0.94 -6.83
C HIS A 96 -27.33 0.45 -6.77
N ALA A 97 -26.54 1.52 -6.82
CA ALA A 97 -27.04 2.89 -6.88
C ALA A 97 -27.52 3.33 -8.28
N HIS A 98 -27.58 2.41 -9.25
CA HIS A 98 -27.93 2.67 -10.66
C HIS A 98 -27.04 3.71 -11.37
N LYS A 99 -25.84 3.98 -10.86
CA LYS A 99 -24.86 4.90 -11.46
C LYS A 99 -23.93 4.23 -12.47
N LEU A 100 -24.01 2.91 -12.61
CA LEU A 100 -23.12 2.09 -13.42
C LEU A 100 -23.90 0.89 -14.01
N LYS A 101 -23.59 0.48 -15.24
CA LYS A 101 -24.20 -0.71 -15.86
C LYS A 101 -23.40 -1.95 -15.49
N PHE A 102 -24.07 -3.07 -15.24
CA PHE A 102 -23.41 -4.35 -14.94
C PHE A 102 -22.36 -4.75 -16.01
N LEU A 103 -22.63 -4.43 -17.27
CA LEU A 103 -21.70 -4.67 -18.38
C LEU A 103 -20.34 -3.98 -18.20
N ASP A 104 -20.28 -2.83 -17.53
CA ASP A 104 -19.04 -2.11 -17.27
C ASP A 104 -18.17 -2.84 -16.24
N ILE A 105 -18.79 -3.55 -15.28
CA ILE A 105 -18.09 -4.46 -14.36
C ILE A 105 -17.45 -5.58 -15.16
N ILE A 106 -18.24 -6.26 -16.00
CA ILE A 106 -17.74 -7.38 -16.82
C ILE A 106 -16.57 -6.93 -17.70
N ARG A 107 -16.74 -5.84 -18.46
CA ARG A 107 -15.72 -5.29 -19.37
C ARG A 107 -14.43 -4.88 -18.65
N THR A 108 -14.51 -4.54 -17.38
CA THR A 108 -13.36 -4.21 -16.54
C THR A 108 -12.72 -5.47 -15.96
N TYR A 109 -13.52 -6.37 -15.37
CA TYR A 109 -13.01 -7.47 -14.56
C TYR A 109 -12.53 -8.66 -15.37
N ILE A 110 -13.07 -8.90 -16.57
CA ILE A 110 -12.56 -9.96 -17.46
C ILE A 110 -11.07 -9.71 -17.80
N PRO A 111 -10.68 -8.59 -18.43
CA PRO A 111 -9.27 -8.37 -18.76
C PRO A 111 -8.39 -8.25 -17.52
N ALA A 112 -8.89 -7.64 -16.44
CA ALA A 112 -8.15 -7.53 -15.20
C ALA A 112 -7.82 -8.90 -14.60
N THR A 113 -8.78 -9.83 -14.57
CA THR A 113 -8.58 -11.19 -14.06
C THR A 113 -7.60 -11.96 -14.94
N ILE A 114 -7.80 -11.94 -16.27
CA ILE A 114 -6.93 -12.66 -17.22
C ILE A 114 -5.48 -12.23 -17.03
N ILE A 115 -5.22 -10.92 -17.02
CA ILE A 115 -3.85 -10.38 -16.86
C ILE A 115 -3.30 -10.70 -15.47
N SER A 116 -4.11 -10.54 -14.41
CA SER A 116 -3.68 -10.86 -13.03
C SER A 116 -3.30 -12.33 -12.86
N CYS A 117 -3.97 -13.23 -13.59
CA CYS A 117 -3.72 -14.67 -13.55
C CYS A 117 -2.50 -15.11 -14.38
N LEU A 118 -1.88 -14.24 -15.19
CA LEU A 118 -0.72 -14.60 -16.00
C LEU A 118 0.45 -15.11 -15.14
N TYR A 119 0.72 -14.47 -14.00
CA TYR A 119 1.82 -14.88 -13.12
C TYR A 119 1.52 -16.20 -12.39
N PRO A 120 0.35 -16.39 -11.74
CA PRO A 120 -0.06 -17.70 -11.23
C PRO A 120 -0.01 -18.81 -12.29
N PHE A 121 -0.45 -18.52 -13.52
CA PHE A 121 -0.41 -19.48 -14.63
C PHE A 121 1.03 -19.83 -15.02
N TYR A 122 1.91 -18.83 -15.12
CA TYR A 122 3.34 -19.04 -15.31
C TYR A 122 3.94 -19.93 -14.21
N LEU A 123 3.57 -19.72 -12.94
CA LEU A 123 4.04 -20.56 -11.84
C LEU A 123 3.54 -22.01 -11.96
N GLN A 124 2.29 -22.20 -12.36
CA GLN A 124 1.74 -23.54 -12.59
C GLN A 124 2.45 -24.26 -13.73
N VAL A 125 2.70 -23.58 -14.85
CA VAL A 125 3.37 -24.17 -16.02
C VAL A 125 4.84 -24.49 -15.71
N THR A 126 5.53 -23.62 -14.98
CA THR A 126 6.97 -23.73 -14.75
C THR A 126 7.33 -24.63 -13.57
N PHE A 127 6.54 -24.57 -12.49
CA PHE A 127 6.84 -25.24 -11.21
C PHE A 127 5.79 -26.28 -10.81
N GLY A 128 4.75 -26.51 -11.61
CA GLY A 128 3.67 -27.45 -11.30
C GLY A 128 2.77 -27.01 -10.13
N SER A 129 2.92 -25.78 -9.63
CA SER A 129 2.18 -25.26 -8.48
C SER A 129 1.81 -23.79 -8.63
N TRP A 130 0.52 -23.49 -8.50
CA TRP A 130 -0.04 -22.14 -8.44
C TRP A 130 0.47 -21.30 -7.26
N LYS A 131 0.97 -21.97 -6.21
CA LYS A 131 1.34 -21.36 -4.93
C LYS A 131 2.83 -21.37 -4.65
N SER A 132 3.69 -21.72 -5.62
CA SER A 132 5.15 -21.77 -5.44
C SER A 132 5.72 -20.48 -4.85
N PHE A 133 5.15 -19.32 -5.19
CA PHE A 133 5.55 -18.05 -4.59
C PHE A 133 5.24 -17.99 -3.09
N ILE A 134 4.06 -18.44 -2.68
CA ILE A 134 3.64 -18.48 -1.26
C ILE A 134 4.49 -19.49 -0.50
N ASP A 135 4.71 -20.66 -1.08
CA ASP A 135 5.55 -21.71 -0.49
C ASP A 135 6.99 -21.21 -0.28
N CYS A 136 7.57 -20.48 -1.25
CA CYS A 136 8.88 -19.83 -1.10
C CYS A 136 8.94 -18.82 0.06
N GLN A 137 7.84 -18.10 0.35
CA GLN A 137 7.82 -17.19 1.51
C GLN A 137 7.94 -17.94 2.84
N TYR A 138 7.38 -19.13 2.94
CA TYR A 138 7.42 -19.93 4.17
C TYR A 138 8.70 -20.76 4.25
N ASP A 139 9.05 -21.46 3.18
CA ASP A 139 10.14 -22.42 3.18
C ASP A 139 11.51 -21.75 3.07
N TYR A 140 11.63 -20.72 2.21
CA TYR A 140 12.91 -20.06 1.95
C TYR A 140 13.09 -18.78 2.78
N TRP A 141 12.06 -17.93 2.86
CA TRP A 141 12.13 -16.70 3.67
C TRP A 141 11.81 -16.90 5.14
N LYS A 142 11.51 -18.15 5.56
CA LYS A 142 11.20 -18.53 6.93
C LYS A 142 10.15 -17.61 7.56
N ARG A 143 9.11 -17.25 6.80
CA ARG A 143 7.97 -16.49 7.33
C ARG A 143 7.02 -17.44 8.06
N MET A 144 6.29 -16.91 9.02
CA MET A 144 5.20 -17.61 9.69
C MET A 144 3.87 -16.98 9.32
N LYS A 145 2.85 -17.83 9.16
CA LYS A 145 1.46 -17.39 9.07
C LYS A 145 1.04 -16.83 10.42
N ILE A 146 0.42 -15.66 10.40
CA ILE A 146 -0.09 -15.02 11.60
C ILE A 146 -1.36 -14.23 11.24
N ASN A 147 -2.17 -13.93 12.24
CA ASN A 147 -3.24 -12.95 12.07
C ASN A 147 -2.81 -11.58 12.63
N PRO A 148 -3.47 -10.47 12.22
CA PRO A 148 -3.09 -9.14 12.65
C PRO A 148 -3.10 -8.92 14.18
N VAL A 149 -3.93 -9.65 14.92
CA VAL A 149 -4.03 -9.55 16.40
C VAL A 149 -2.83 -10.21 17.08
N GLN A 150 -2.47 -11.40 16.63
CA GLN A 150 -1.28 -12.10 17.09
C GLN A 150 -0.02 -11.32 16.73
N GLU A 151 0.02 -10.70 15.56
CA GLU A 151 1.14 -9.85 15.17
C GLU A 151 1.28 -8.65 16.09
N LEU A 152 0.19 -7.92 16.38
CA LEU A 152 0.20 -6.83 17.35
C LEU A 152 0.71 -7.29 18.71
N TYR A 153 0.29 -8.46 19.18
CA TYR A 153 0.78 -9.04 20.43
C TYR A 153 2.30 -9.29 20.39
N ILE A 154 2.83 -9.87 19.31
CA ILE A 154 4.27 -10.11 19.15
C ILE A 154 5.05 -8.80 19.07
N GLN A 155 4.55 -7.79 18.34
CA GLN A 155 5.16 -6.46 18.27
C GLN A 155 5.26 -5.83 19.66
N LEU A 156 4.16 -5.81 20.42
CA LEU A 156 4.13 -5.26 21.78
C LEU A 156 5.08 -6.02 22.72
N LYS A 157 5.08 -7.36 22.66
CA LYS A 157 6.01 -8.20 23.43
C LYS A 157 7.47 -7.91 23.07
N THR A 158 7.76 -7.63 21.79
CA THR A 158 9.11 -7.31 21.32
C THR A 158 9.57 -5.92 21.76
N ILE A 159 8.66 -4.93 21.75
CA ILE A 159 8.95 -3.54 22.14
C ILE A 159 9.16 -3.43 23.66
N PHE A 160 8.25 -4.01 24.45
CA PHE A 160 8.21 -3.82 25.91
C PHE A 160 8.82 -4.98 26.71
N GLY A 161 9.06 -6.13 26.08
CA GLY A 161 9.60 -7.31 26.76
C GLY A 161 11.12 -7.29 26.92
N ASN A 162 11.60 -7.89 28.02
CA ASN A 162 12.99 -8.30 28.17
C ASN A 162 13.21 -9.60 27.41
N ILE A 163 13.50 -9.50 26.12
CA ILE A 163 13.91 -10.63 25.31
C ILE A 163 15.45 -10.61 25.27
N GLU A 164 16.08 -11.54 25.97
CA GLU A 164 17.53 -11.76 25.90
C GLU A 164 17.95 -12.02 24.45
N GLY A 165 19.03 -11.39 23.99
CA GLY A 165 19.53 -11.52 22.63
C GLY A 165 18.82 -10.66 21.56
N ASN A 166 17.75 -9.92 21.90
CA ASN A 166 17.11 -9.02 20.94
C ASN A 166 17.97 -7.76 20.72
N CYS A 167 18.56 -7.65 19.53
CA CYS A 167 19.29 -6.46 19.11
C CYS A 167 18.35 -5.24 19.14
N VAL A 168 18.80 -4.10 19.67
CA VAL A 168 18.03 -2.83 19.78
C VAL A 168 17.32 -2.46 18.46
N LEU A 169 17.92 -2.84 17.33
CA LEU A 169 17.39 -2.69 15.97
C LEU A 169 16.02 -3.39 15.74
N PHE A 170 15.75 -4.53 16.36
CA PHE A 170 14.44 -5.20 16.27
C PHE A 170 13.36 -4.37 16.99
N ARG A 171 13.67 -3.86 18.18
CA ARG A 171 12.73 -3.02 18.94
C ARG A 171 12.39 -1.75 18.20
N ILE A 172 13.40 -1.09 17.62
CA ILE A 172 13.21 0.10 16.78
C ILE A 172 12.31 -0.23 15.59
N ASN A 173 12.54 -1.37 14.93
CA ASN A 173 11.74 -1.76 13.78
C ASN A 173 10.26 -1.97 14.12
N GLU A 174 9.98 -2.74 15.17
CA GLU A 174 8.59 -2.99 15.57
C GLU A 174 7.91 -1.71 16.07
N ALA A 175 8.63 -0.84 16.78
CA ALA A 175 8.10 0.45 17.19
C ALA A 175 7.75 1.36 15.99
N LEU A 176 8.61 1.41 14.96
CA LEU A 176 8.34 2.17 13.73
C LEU A 176 7.17 1.59 12.95
N SER A 177 7.13 0.26 12.79
CA SER A 177 6.03 -0.46 12.15
C SER A 177 4.68 -0.13 12.82
N LEU A 178 4.61 -0.30 14.14
CA LEU A 178 3.40 -0.01 14.93
C LEU A 178 3.00 1.47 14.83
N THR A 179 3.99 2.38 14.85
CA THR A 179 3.75 3.82 14.69
C THR A 179 3.11 4.13 13.34
N ILE A 180 3.58 3.52 12.26
CA ILE A 180 3.01 3.70 10.91
C ILE A 180 1.58 3.16 10.84
N VAL A 181 1.32 1.98 11.40
CA VAL A 181 -0.02 1.40 11.42
C VAL A 181 -0.99 2.30 12.19
N CYS A 182 -0.62 2.72 13.41
CA CYS A 182 -1.41 3.65 14.22
C CYS A 182 -1.65 4.98 13.48
N PHE A 183 -0.63 5.47 12.79
CA PHE A 183 -0.71 6.69 12.00
C PHE A 183 -1.73 6.55 10.86
N ILE A 184 -1.64 5.49 10.05
CA ILE A 184 -2.59 5.21 8.96
C ILE A 184 -4.03 5.08 9.48
N LEU A 185 -4.22 4.37 10.60
CA LEU A 185 -5.53 4.24 11.23
C LEU A 185 -6.08 5.59 11.71
N TYR A 186 -5.22 6.47 12.23
CA TYR A 186 -5.60 7.83 12.60
C TYR A 186 -6.00 8.67 11.37
N GLU A 187 -5.30 8.53 10.25
CA GLU A 187 -5.67 9.18 8.99
C GLU A 187 -7.04 8.72 8.50
N ILE A 188 -7.31 7.40 8.51
CA ILE A 188 -8.63 6.85 8.19
C ILE A 188 -9.70 7.46 9.10
N TYR A 189 -9.47 7.49 10.42
CA TYR A 189 -10.41 8.07 11.36
C TYR A 189 -10.73 9.54 11.04
N CYS A 190 -9.70 10.36 10.80
CA CYS A 190 -9.87 11.76 10.43
C CYS A 190 -10.63 11.90 9.10
N TYR A 191 -10.31 11.05 8.13
CA TYR A 191 -10.94 11.02 6.82
C TYR A 191 -12.44 10.73 6.93
N ILE A 192 -12.81 9.68 7.66
CA ILE A 192 -14.21 9.30 7.99
C ILE A 192 -14.95 10.45 8.65
N ARG A 193 -14.36 11.06 9.68
CA ARG A 193 -14.98 12.17 10.41
C ARG A 193 -15.24 13.39 9.51
N SER A 194 -14.37 13.63 8.53
CA SER A 194 -14.49 14.74 7.57
C SER A 194 -15.47 14.47 6.41
N TYR A 195 -16.10 13.30 6.35
CA TYR A 195 -17.01 12.93 5.26
C TYR A 195 -18.17 13.92 5.10
N LYS A 196 -18.76 14.38 6.20
CA LYS A 196 -19.92 15.30 6.15
C LYS A 196 -19.63 16.63 5.47
N THR A 197 -18.35 17.02 5.38
CA THR A 197 -17.91 18.27 4.73
C THR A 197 -17.40 18.05 3.30
N ARG A 198 -17.41 16.80 2.79
CA ARG A 198 -16.96 16.49 1.42
C ARG A 198 -18.14 16.45 0.45
N GLN A 199 -17.90 16.95 -0.77
CA GLN A 199 -18.77 16.71 -1.94
C GLN A 199 -18.39 15.42 -2.70
N ASN A 200 -17.40 14.65 -2.22
CA ASN A 200 -16.93 13.45 -2.90
C ASN A 200 -17.97 12.33 -2.83
N ASP A 201 -18.05 11.51 -3.89
CA ASP A 201 -18.94 10.37 -3.94
C ASP A 201 -18.55 9.35 -2.84
N LEU A 202 -19.53 8.86 -2.08
CA LEU A 202 -19.34 7.88 -1.01
C LEU A 202 -18.55 6.65 -1.50
N SER A 203 -18.77 6.24 -2.75
CA SER A 203 -18.07 5.14 -3.40
C SER A 203 -16.56 5.37 -3.51
N ASP A 204 -16.11 6.59 -3.80
CA ASP A 204 -14.69 6.93 -3.95
C ASP A 204 -13.96 6.90 -2.62
N MET A 205 -14.67 7.31 -1.56
CA MET A 205 -14.20 7.24 -0.19
C MET A 205 -14.13 5.79 0.30
N LEU A 206 -15.15 4.99 0.00
CA LEU A 206 -15.19 3.58 0.37
C LEU A 206 -14.01 2.81 -0.24
N VAL A 207 -13.72 3.02 -1.54
CA VAL A 207 -12.60 2.34 -2.21
C VAL A 207 -11.26 2.67 -1.55
N LEU A 208 -11.00 3.93 -1.18
CA LEU A 208 -9.77 4.32 -0.46
C LEU A 208 -9.65 3.58 0.87
N ILE A 209 -10.71 3.60 1.69
CA ILE A 209 -10.71 2.98 3.01
C ILE A 209 -10.51 1.47 2.88
N LEU A 210 -11.27 0.81 2.00
CA LEU A 210 -11.15 -0.63 1.78
C LEU A 210 -9.76 -1.01 1.28
N TYR A 211 -9.18 -0.25 0.36
CA TYR A 211 -7.84 -0.54 -0.14
C TYR A 211 -6.79 -0.48 0.97
N VAL A 212 -6.87 0.53 1.84
CA VAL A 212 -5.95 0.62 2.99
C VAL A 212 -6.16 -0.54 3.95
N LEU A 213 -7.40 -0.84 4.35
CA LEU A 213 -7.69 -1.91 5.30
C LEU A 213 -7.25 -3.29 4.78
N PHE A 214 -7.56 -3.60 3.51
CA PHE A 214 -7.12 -4.84 2.88
C PHE A 214 -5.60 -4.91 2.77
N SER A 215 -4.93 -3.80 2.46
CA SER A 215 -3.47 -3.75 2.42
C SER A 215 -2.83 -3.92 3.79
N LEU A 216 -3.36 -3.27 4.83
CA LEU A 216 -2.90 -3.47 6.21
C LEU A 216 -3.06 -4.94 6.63
N ALA A 217 -4.20 -5.57 6.32
CA ALA A 217 -4.41 -6.99 6.61
C ALA A 217 -3.41 -7.88 5.86
N ALA A 218 -3.19 -7.64 4.57
CA ALA A 218 -2.27 -8.43 3.75
C ALA A 218 -0.80 -8.28 4.17
N ILE A 219 -0.37 -7.06 4.49
CA ILE A 219 1.01 -6.78 4.95
C ILE A 219 1.28 -7.49 6.29
N ASN A 220 0.29 -7.51 7.20
CA ASN A 220 0.41 -8.08 8.54
C ASN A 220 -0.07 -9.55 8.64
N ALA A 221 -0.34 -10.23 7.52
CA ALA A 221 -0.75 -11.64 7.52
C ALA A 221 0.42 -12.63 7.67
N THR A 222 1.66 -12.15 7.56
CA THR A 222 2.86 -12.98 7.70
C THR A 222 4.00 -12.21 8.34
N ILE A 223 4.76 -12.87 9.21
CA ILE A 223 5.89 -12.25 9.93
C ILE A 223 7.15 -13.07 9.72
N ARG A 224 8.32 -12.45 9.88
CA ARG A 224 9.57 -13.22 10.04
C ARG A 224 9.60 -13.81 11.45
N ILE A 225 10.24 -14.97 11.61
CA ILE A 225 10.44 -15.56 12.94
C ILE A 225 11.20 -14.55 13.82
N PRO A 226 10.59 -14.07 14.93
CA PRO A 226 11.25 -13.16 15.85
C PRO A 226 12.57 -13.77 16.32
N SER A 227 13.62 -12.97 16.54
CA SER A 227 14.98 -13.37 16.98
C SER A 227 15.86 -14.16 15.99
N TYR A 228 15.33 -14.68 14.88
CA TYR A 228 16.13 -15.49 13.92
C TYR A 228 16.58 -14.72 12.68
N ASN A 229 15.77 -13.76 12.18
CA ASN A 229 16.07 -12.99 10.98
C ASN A 229 15.75 -11.51 11.21
N ALA A 230 16.70 -10.62 10.91
CA ALA A 230 16.50 -9.17 11.04
C ALA A 230 15.29 -8.68 10.20
N PRO A 231 14.48 -7.74 10.71
CA PRO A 231 13.30 -7.27 10.01
C PRO A 231 13.71 -6.35 8.86
N THR A 232 13.48 -6.76 7.62
CA THR A 232 13.93 -5.98 6.47
C THR A 232 13.23 -4.62 6.37
N THR A 233 13.98 -3.61 5.95
CA THR A 233 13.45 -2.30 5.52
C THR A 233 12.38 -2.37 4.44
N SER A 234 12.23 -3.52 3.78
CA SER A 234 11.20 -3.78 2.78
C SER A 234 9.76 -3.57 3.31
N PHE A 235 9.53 -3.72 4.62
CA PHE A 235 8.21 -3.57 5.22
C PHE A 235 7.69 -2.12 5.13
N TYR A 236 8.56 -1.14 5.41
CA TYR A 236 8.24 0.29 5.28
C TYR A 236 7.88 0.67 3.85
N ARG A 237 8.56 0.04 2.89
CA ARG A 237 8.31 0.28 1.47
C ARG A 237 6.87 -0.11 1.11
N TYR A 238 6.34 -1.19 1.67
CA TYR A 238 4.94 -1.58 1.41
C TYR A 238 3.95 -0.56 1.94
N TYR A 239 4.12 -0.05 3.16
CA TYR A 239 3.21 0.96 3.70
C TYR A 239 3.26 2.26 2.90
N TYR A 240 4.44 2.81 2.62
CA TYR A 240 4.56 4.06 1.86
C TYR A 240 4.30 3.90 0.36
N SER A 241 4.21 2.66 -0.16
CA SER A 241 3.71 2.41 -1.51
C SER A 241 2.18 2.51 -1.60
N LEU A 242 1.47 2.59 -0.47
CA LEU A 242 0.02 2.78 -0.43
C LEU A 242 -0.30 4.25 -0.69
N PHE A 243 -0.65 4.57 -1.94
CA PHE A 243 -1.02 5.92 -2.34
C PHE A 243 -2.11 6.60 -1.47
N PRO A 244 -3.07 5.89 -0.84
CA PRO A 244 -4.10 6.54 -0.03
C PRO A 244 -3.54 7.37 1.13
N ILE A 245 -2.39 7.02 1.70
CA ILE A 245 -1.76 7.77 2.81
C ILE A 245 -1.56 9.25 2.40
N TYR A 246 -1.24 9.50 1.13
CA TYR A 246 -1.07 10.86 0.61
C TYR A 246 -2.39 11.61 0.43
N LEU A 247 -3.48 10.90 0.16
CA LEU A 247 -4.80 11.49 -0.10
C LEU A 247 -5.67 11.63 1.15
N LEU A 248 -5.48 10.77 2.17
CA LEU A 248 -6.25 10.82 3.42
C LEU A 248 -5.90 12.06 4.27
N ALA A 249 -4.69 12.60 4.11
CA ALA A 249 -4.19 13.76 4.85
C ALA A 249 -4.74 15.13 4.36
N GLU A 250 -5.40 15.18 3.20
CA GLU A 250 -5.86 16.42 2.55
C GLU A 250 -6.72 17.31 3.46
N ASN A 251 -7.58 16.72 4.30
CA ASN A 251 -8.51 17.47 5.14
C ASN A 251 -8.03 17.72 6.58
N MET A 252 -6.78 17.37 6.88
CA MET A 252 -6.23 17.64 8.19
C MET A 252 -5.97 19.13 8.39
N SER A 253 -6.07 19.63 9.62
CA SER A 253 -5.62 21.00 9.92
C SER A 253 -4.13 21.14 9.63
N GLN A 254 -3.66 22.35 9.30
CA GLN A 254 -2.25 22.59 8.98
C GLN A 254 -1.30 22.08 10.08
N LYS A 255 -1.67 22.25 11.35
CA LYS A 255 -0.91 21.71 12.49
C LYS A 255 -0.75 20.19 12.40
N LYS A 256 -1.83 19.47 12.08
CA LYS A 256 -1.81 18.00 11.94
C LYS A 256 -0.99 17.58 10.73
N LYS A 257 -1.17 18.25 9.58
CA LYS A 257 -0.36 18.05 8.37
C LYS A 257 1.14 18.16 8.67
N ASN A 258 1.56 19.22 9.37
CA ASN A 258 2.97 19.39 9.74
C ASN A 258 3.51 18.23 10.60
N VAL A 259 2.70 17.69 11.53
CA VAL A 259 3.07 16.51 12.34
C VAL A 259 3.23 15.27 11.44
N VAL A 260 2.26 15.00 10.57
CA VAL A 260 2.29 13.88 9.62
C VAL A 260 3.56 13.92 8.76
N TYR A 261 3.87 15.10 8.21
CA TYR A 261 5.05 15.30 7.39
C TYR A 261 6.35 15.13 8.17
N ALA A 262 6.45 15.69 9.38
CA ALA A 262 7.62 15.53 10.23
C ALA A 262 7.85 14.04 10.57
N CYS A 263 6.80 13.32 10.97
CA CYS A 263 6.87 11.89 11.26
C CYS A 263 7.27 11.08 10.02
N SER A 264 6.65 11.34 8.87
CA SER A 264 6.95 10.62 7.62
C SER A 264 8.38 10.87 7.15
N THR A 265 8.85 12.10 7.26
CA THR A 265 10.23 12.49 6.92
C THR A 265 11.22 11.82 7.87
N ALA A 266 10.96 11.84 9.18
CA ALA A 266 11.80 11.18 10.17
C ALA A 266 11.90 9.66 9.94
N ILE A 267 10.77 9.00 9.70
CA ILE A 267 10.73 7.56 9.35
C ILE A 267 11.55 7.31 8.07
N SER A 268 11.42 8.17 7.06
CA SER A 268 12.16 8.05 5.80
C SER A 268 13.67 8.18 6.00
N PHE A 269 14.12 9.15 6.80
CA PHE A 269 15.55 9.29 7.15
C PHE A 269 16.07 8.10 7.95
N ILE A 270 15.34 7.67 8.98
CA ILE A 270 15.74 6.53 9.82
C ILE A 270 15.85 5.27 8.96
N THR A 271 14.86 5.00 8.11
CA THR A 271 14.85 3.84 7.22
C THR A 271 15.94 3.90 6.15
N ALA A 272 16.25 5.08 5.61
CA ALA A 272 17.35 5.27 4.66
C ALA A 272 18.72 5.04 5.32
N ILE A 273 18.97 5.59 6.51
CA ILE A 273 20.22 5.36 7.27
C ILE A 273 20.40 3.88 7.58
N ILE A 274 19.32 3.26 8.05
CA ILE A 274 19.26 1.83 8.32
C ILE A 274 19.58 1.01 7.05
N PHE A 275 19.01 1.39 5.91
CA PHE A 275 19.23 0.72 4.63
C PHE A 275 20.69 0.84 4.16
N ILE A 276 21.25 2.06 4.21
CA ILE A 276 22.64 2.36 3.80
C ILE A 276 23.66 1.60 4.65
N LYS A 277 23.39 1.43 5.95
CA LYS A 277 24.27 0.70 6.87
C LYS A 277 24.25 -0.82 6.67
N ASN A 278 23.53 -1.36 5.67
CA ASN A 278 23.39 -2.80 5.40
C ASN A 278 22.89 -3.62 6.60
N CYS A 279 22.27 -3.00 7.61
CA CYS A 279 21.87 -3.68 8.84
C CYS A 279 20.77 -4.74 8.64
N TYR A 280 20.20 -4.85 7.43
CA TYR A 280 19.02 -5.66 7.14
C TYR A 280 19.09 -6.44 5.82
N PHE A 281 20.26 -6.52 5.18
CA PHE A 281 20.51 -7.35 4.00
C PHE A 281 21.34 -8.57 4.37
N TYR A 282 20.79 -9.44 5.21
CA TYR A 282 21.10 -10.87 5.25
C TYR A 282 19.81 -11.63 5.57
#